data_AF-A0A257P7E7-F1
#
_entry.id   AF-A0A257P7E7-F1
#
_cell.length_a   1.000
_cell.length_b   1.000
_cell.length_c   1.000
_cell.angle_alpha   90.00
_cell.angle_beta   90.00
_cell.angle_gamma   90.00
#
_symmetry.space_group_name_H-M   'P 1'
#
loop_
_entity.id
_entity.type
_entity.pdbx_description
1 polymer ?
#
loop_
_entity_poly.entity_id
_entity_poly.type
_entity_poly.pdbx_seq_one_letter_code
_entity_poly.pdbx_strand_id
1 'polypeptide(L)'
;MRYLSTRGESATRGFSDILLEGLAPDGGLYLPEHYPRIDAATLAQWRGLPYADLAFEILSLFITDIPPDDLRALVRKTYAPEVFGGHAEI
;
A
#
# COMPACT_ATOMS: atom_id res chain seq x y z
N MET A 1 -6.66 6.47 6.55
CA MET A 1 -6.60 6.96 5.16
C MET A 1 -7.97 6.82 4.53
N ARG A 2 -8.42 7.83 3.77
CA ARG A 2 -9.59 7.72 2.91
C ARG A 2 -9.27 8.10 1.47
N TYR A 3 -10.09 7.62 0.55
CA TYR A 3 -9.92 7.81 -0.88
C TYR A 3 -11.09 8.58 -1.50
N LEU A 4 -10.79 9.47 -2.43
CA LEU A 4 -11.73 10.31 -3.19
C LEU A 4 -11.70 9.95 -4.67
N SER A 5 -12.82 10.17 -5.37
CA SER A 5 -12.85 10.07 -6.83
C SER A 5 -12.22 11.31 -7.47
N THR A 6 -11.48 11.12 -8.56
CA THR A 6 -10.95 12.21 -9.40
C THR A 6 -12.05 13.09 -10.01
N ARG A 7 -13.31 12.65 -10.01
CA ARG A 7 -14.46 13.44 -10.50
C ARG A 7 -15.23 14.13 -9.37
N GLY A 8 -14.90 13.86 -8.12
CA GLY A 8 -15.37 14.63 -6.95
C GLY A 8 -16.80 14.35 -6.50
N GLU A 9 -17.53 13.44 -7.15
CA GLU A 9 -18.97 13.22 -6.87
C GLU A 9 -19.24 12.05 -5.91
N SER A 10 -18.22 11.26 -5.57
CA SER A 10 -18.36 10.09 -4.70
C SER A 10 -17.95 10.38 -3.25
N ALA A 11 -18.70 9.80 -2.30
CA ALA A 11 -18.31 9.78 -0.89
C ALA A 11 -16.92 9.16 -0.74
N THR A 12 -16.11 9.69 0.18
CA THR A 12 -14.81 9.09 0.44
C THR A 12 -14.98 7.67 0.96
N ARG A 13 -14.05 6.76 0.68
CA ARG A 13 -14.10 5.33 1.07
C ARG A 13 -12.80 4.84 1.69
N GLY A 14 -12.84 3.71 2.41
CA GLY A 14 -11.64 3.02 2.89
C GLY A 14 -10.88 2.34 1.75
N PHE A 15 -9.67 1.85 2.01
CA PHE A 15 -8.88 1.14 1.01
C PHE A 15 -9.57 -0.18 0.61
N SER A 16 -10.04 -0.93 1.60
CA SER A 16 -10.66 -2.24 1.39
C SER A 16 -11.96 -2.14 0.58
N ASP A 17 -12.70 -1.04 0.72
CA ASP A 17 -13.90 -0.75 -0.09
C ASP A 17 -13.54 -0.55 -1.57
N ILE A 18 -12.54 0.30 -1.84
CA ILE A 18 -12.17 0.67 -3.23
C ILE A 18 -11.41 -0.44 -3.96
N LEU A 19 -10.74 -1.33 -3.23
CA LEU A 19 -9.94 -2.41 -3.79
C LEU A 19 -10.79 -3.35 -4.67
N LEU A 20 -12.05 -3.58 -4.27
CA LEU A 20 -12.98 -4.46 -4.98
C LEU A 20 -13.81 -3.73 -6.05
N GLU A 21 -14.09 -2.44 -5.87
CA GLU A 21 -14.87 -1.63 -6.81
C GLU A 21 -14.08 -1.32 -8.10
N GLY A 22 -12.77 -1.10 -7.99
CA GLY A 22 -11.89 -0.76 -9.10
C GLY A 22 -12.10 0.67 -9.61
N LEU A 23 -13.29 0.97 -10.15
CA LEU A 23 -13.71 2.30 -10.58
C LEU A 23 -14.70 2.91 -9.59
N ALA A 24 -14.59 4.23 -9.38
CA ALA A 24 -15.58 4.94 -8.59
C ALA A 24 -16.95 4.94 -9.30
N PRO A 25 -18.08 5.06 -8.58
CA PRO A 25 -19.42 5.08 -9.17
C PRO A 25 -19.64 6.16 -10.25
N ASP A 26 -18.89 7.26 -10.17
CA ASP A 26 -18.92 8.37 -11.13
C ASP A 26 -18.01 8.13 -12.37
N GLY A 27 -17.38 6.95 -12.47
CA GLY A 27 -16.43 6.58 -13.51
C GLY A 27 -15.05 7.23 -13.35
N GLY A 28 -14.76 7.85 -12.20
CA GLY A 28 -13.45 8.35 -11.83
C GLY A 28 -12.53 7.29 -11.24
N LEU A 29 -11.29 7.70 -10.94
CA LEU A 29 -10.29 6.88 -10.27
C LEU A 29 -10.19 7.30 -8.79
N TYR A 30 -9.87 6.35 -7.92
CA TYR A 30 -9.64 6.64 -6.52
C TYR A 30 -8.22 7.16 -6.27
N LEU A 31 -8.11 8.26 -5.52
CA LEU A 31 -6.86 8.82 -5.01
C LEU A 31 -6.96 9.03 -3.50
N PRO A 32 -5.85 8.94 -2.74
CA PRO A 32 -5.88 9.23 -1.32
C PRO A 32 -6.19 10.72 -1.08
N GLU A 33 -6.89 11.03 0.00
CA GLU A 33 -7.23 12.41 0.36
C GLU A 33 -6.00 13.29 0.63
N HIS A 34 -4.89 12.66 1.03
CA HIS A 34 -3.59 13.28 1.17
C HIS A 34 -2.48 12.26 0.87
N TYR A 35 -1.34 12.75 0.40
CA TYR A 35 -0.14 11.93 0.27
C TYR A 35 0.65 11.95 1.59
N PRO A 36 0.88 10.77 2.21
CA PRO A 36 1.77 10.66 3.36
C PRO A 36 3.15 11.25 3.05
N ARG A 37 3.69 12.03 3.98
CA ARG A 37 5.05 12.59 3.85
C ARG A 37 6.01 11.76 4.67
N ILE A 38 7.12 11.37 4.06
CA ILE A 38 8.20 10.64 4.69
C ILE A 38 9.34 11.62 4.93
N ASP A 39 9.79 11.74 6.18
CA ASP A 39 10.90 12.62 6.53
C ASP A 39 12.26 11.97 6.30
N ALA A 40 13.32 12.78 6.39
CA ALA A 40 14.69 12.31 6.16
C ALA A 40 15.14 11.24 7.17
N ALA A 41 14.65 11.30 8.41
CA ALA A 41 15.00 10.34 9.45
C ALA A 41 14.40 8.95 9.16
N THR A 42 13.13 8.91 8.80
CA THR A 42 12.42 7.70 8.40
C THR A 42 13.05 7.11 7.13
N LEU A 43 13.35 7.95 6.14
CA LEU A 43 14.00 7.50 4.91
C LEU A 43 15.40 6.90 5.16
N ALA A 44 16.14 7.44 6.14
CA ALA A 44 17.43 6.89 6.54
C ALA A 44 17.28 5.51 7.19
N GLN A 45 16.25 5.30 8.03
CA GLN A 45 15.94 4.00 8.63
C GLN A 45 15.53 2.97 7.56
N TRP A 46 14.73 3.38 6.59
CA TRP A 46 14.22 2.52 5.52
C TRP A 46 15.29 2.02 4.55
N ARG A 47 16.43 2.70 4.46
CA ARG A 47 17.53 2.35 3.54
C ARG A 47 18.05 0.92 3.74
N GLY A 48 17.99 0.39 4.96
CA GLY A 48 18.48 -0.95 5.27
C GLY A 48 17.43 -2.06 5.18
N LEU A 49 16.18 -1.74 4.85
CA LEU A 49 15.08 -2.70 4.90
C LEU A 49 15.12 -3.67 3.71
N PRO A 50 14.87 -4.98 3.93
CA PRO A 50 14.53 -5.90 2.85
C PRO A 50 13.31 -5.40 2.07
N TYR A 51 13.20 -5.79 0.79
CA TYR A 51 12.14 -5.30 -0.10
C TYR A 51 10.73 -5.47 0.50
N ALA A 52 10.44 -6.65 1.04
CA ALA A 52 9.13 -6.93 1.64
C ALA A 52 8.84 -6.05 2.86
N ASP A 53 9.84 -5.78 3.70
CA ASP A 53 9.64 -4.93 4.87
C ASP A 53 9.50 -3.45 4.46
N LEU A 54 10.25 -2.98 3.46
CA LEU A 54 10.06 -1.64 2.88
C LEU A 54 8.67 -1.48 2.25
N ALA A 55 8.21 -2.49 1.50
CA ALA A 55 6.87 -2.48 0.92
C ALA A 55 5.79 -2.43 2.00
N PHE A 56 5.97 -3.15 3.11
CA PHE A 56 5.06 -3.08 4.26
C PHE A 56 5.02 -1.67 4.86
N GLU A 57 6.16 -1.02 5.08
CA GLU A 57 6.22 0.34 5.62
C GLU A 57 5.48 1.34 4.71
N ILE A 58 5.72 1.28 3.40
CA ILE A 58 5.06 2.17 2.43
C ILE A 58 3.55 1.90 2.38
N LEU A 59 3.14 0.63 2.23
CA LEU A 59 1.73 0.27 2.09
C LEU A 59 0.92 0.59 3.35
N SER A 60 1.53 0.47 4.54
CA SER A 60 0.88 0.79 5.82
C SER A 60 0.46 2.26 5.93
N LEU A 61 1.10 3.16 5.17
CA LEU A 61 0.70 4.58 5.12
C LEU A 61 -0.61 4.81 4.33
N PHE A 62 -0.94 3.89 3.42
CA PHE A 62 -2.10 3.98 2.54
C PHE A 62 -3.24 3.06 2.99
N ILE A 63 -2.90 1.86 3.47
CA ILE A 63 -3.81 0.80 3.87
C ILE A 63 -3.94 0.82 5.39
N THR A 64 -4.86 1.63 5.90
CA THR A 64 -5.08 1.80 7.35
C THR A 64 -6.25 0.98 7.90
N ASP A 65 -6.90 0.18 7.06
CA ASP A 65 -8.09 -0.61 7.41
C ASP A 65 -7.84 -2.13 7.39
N ILE A 66 -6.61 -2.56 7.13
CA ILE A 66 -6.15 -3.95 7.26
C ILE A 66 -5.25 -4.04 8.51
N PRO A 67 -5.40 -5.08 9.36
CA PRO A 67 -4.52 -5.29 10.51
C PRO A 67 -3.04 -5.37 10.08
N PRO A 68 -2.10 -4.77 10.83
CA PRO A 68 -0.68 -4.76 10.44
C PRO A 68 -0.05 -6.14 10.24
N ASP A 69 -0.43 -7.12 11.07
CA ASP A 69 0.09 -8.48 10.97
C ASP A 69 -0.39 -9.17 9.68
N ASP A 70 -1.65 -8.95 9.29
CA ASP A 70 -2.23 -9.48 8.06
C ASP A 70 -1.56 -8.84 6.84
N LEU A 71 -1.40 -7.51 6.84
CA LEU A 71 -0.72 -6.80 5.76
C LEU A 71 0.73 -7.27 5.62
N ARG A 72 1.44 -7.45 6.74
CA ARG A 72 2.81 -7.97 6.74
C ARG A 72 2.89 -9.37 6.16
N ALA A 73 1.95 -10.25 6.52
CA ALA A 73 1.87 -11.61 5.97
C ALA A 73 1.63 -11.59 4.45
N LEU A 74 0.70 -10.77 3.97
CA LEU A 74 0.41 -10.60 2.54
C LEU A 74 1.63 -10.12 1.76
N VAL A 75 2.30 -9.08 2.26
CA VAL A 75 3.48 -8.48 1.59
C VAL A 75 4.64 -9.46 1.53
N ARG A 76 4.92 -10.20 2.61
CA ARG A 76 5.99 -11.21 2.64
C ARG A 76 5.72 -12.39 1.73
N LYS A 77 4.46 -12.84 1.65
CA LYS A 77 4.05 -13.87 0.69
C LYS A 77 4.16 -13.39 -0.76
N THR A 78 3.89 -12.11 -1.00
CA THR A 78 3.94 -11.51 -2.34
C THR A 78 5.38 -11.39 -2.82
N TYR A 79 6.24 -10.77 -2.02
CA TYR A 79 7.66 -10.51 -2.37
C TYR A 79 8.61 -11.58 -1.84
N ALA A 80 8.20 -12.84 -1.98
CA ALA A 80 9.04 -13.97 -1.62
C ALA A 80 10.04 -14.30 -2.76
N PRO A 81 11.27 -14.74 -2.44
CA PRO A 81 12.27 -15.09 -3.45
C PRO A 81 11.76 -16.08 -4.51
N GLU A 82 10.92 -17.03 -4.10
CA GLU A 82 10.35 -18.07 -4.96
C GLU A 82 9.42 -17.49 -6.04
N VAL A 83 8.80 -16.33 -5.79
CA VAL A 83 7.90 -15.65 -6.72
C VAL A 83 8.68 -14.83 -7.75
N PHE A 84 9.83 -14.28 -7.36
CA PHE A 84 10.64 -13.38 -8.17
C PHE A 84 11.89 -14.04 -8.77
N GLY A 85 11.91 -15.37 -8.87
CA GLY A 85 12.97 -16.12 -9.56
C GLY A 85 14.28 -16.23 -8.79
N GLY A 86 14.27 -16.01 -7.48
CA GLY A 86 15.43 -16.14 -6.61
C GLY A 86 15.79 -17.61 -6.40
N HIS A 87 16.57 -18.18 -7.31
CA HIS A 87 17.54 -19.19 -6.90
C HIS A 87 18.60 -18.46 -6.06
N ALA A 88 18.62 -18.74 -4.76
CA ALA A 88 19.74 -18.36 -3.91
C ALA A 88 20.96 -19.18 -4.35
N GLU A 89 21.66 -18.75 -5.40
CA GLU A 89 23.03 -19.17 -5.65
C GLU A 89 23.95 -18.29 -4.79
N ILE A 90 24.34 -18.91 -3.66
CA ILE A 90 25.52 -18.75 -2.78
C ILE A 90 26.29 -17.42 -2.88
#